data_AF-A0A844GA06-F1
#
_entry.id   AF-A0A844GA06-F1
#
_cell.length_a   1.000
_cell.length_b   1.000
_cell.length_c   1.000
_cell.angle_alpha   90.00
_cell.angle_beta   90.00
_cell.angle_gamma   90.00
#
_symmetry.space_group_name_H-M   'P 1'
#
loop_
_entity.id
_entity.type
_entity.pdbx_description
1 polymer ?
#
loop_
_entity_poly.entity_id
_entity_poly.type
_entity_poly.pdbx_seq_one_letter_code
_entity_poly.pdbx_strand_id
1 'polypeptide(L)'
;MAYFPDVSAGDTFIPNALLSNNVRRLVNTLNGFNAKPMLATGGMIRIQVYNNSSSVLKSGCAVNFSENGQLCDDAVPAEAFSDPLKPWGVIVNDLESKAVGSCILCGPARVSLSGSGAYASPSKSNPEVFTRGTTGAPVIFASSGKGIVLLGASSQDNYDGPFALSYDTENRQLTVNAGYLLRNGEFLEVAEKKLSAQNGIVCVCSTIDSSGKWSTPEIKFATPGQYNYPIGSCEVSGDSVTICSFRVPVAILLSVEVCDTTE
;
A
#
# COMPACT_ATOMS: atom_id res chain seq x y z
N MET A 1 -30.47 -17.94 15.93
CA MET A 1 -30.41 -16.49 15.65
C MET A 1 -31.23 -15.80 16.72
N ALA A 2 -30.63 -14.89 17.50
CA ALA A 2 -31.39 -14.12 18.47
C ALA A 2 -32.22 -13.07 17.71
N TYR A 3 -33.54 -13.17 17.81
CA TYR A 3 -34.48 -12.21 17.21
C TYR A 3 -34.60 -11.03 18.18
N PHE A 4 -34.12 -9.86 17.78
CA PHE A 4 -34.38 -8.62 18.49
C PHE A 4 -35.64 -8.00 17.88
N PRO A 5 -36.62 -7.56 18.68
CA PRO A 5 -37.77 -6.86 18.14
C PRO A 5 -37.32 -5.57 17.45
N ASP A 6 -37.99 -5.23 16.34
CA ASP A 6 -37.75 -3.95 15.66
C ASP A 6 -38.05 -2.79 16.61
N VAL A 7 -37.12 -1.85 16.72
CA VAL A 7 -37.30 -0.61 17.48
C VAL A 7 -38.11 0.39 16.65
N SER A 8 -39.18 0.92 17.24
CA SER A 8 -40.02 1.96 16.64
C SER A 8 -39.60 3.35 17.13
N ALA A 9 -39.90 4.37 16.33
CA ALA A 9 -39.66 5.75 16.73
C ALA A 9 -40.45 6.10 18.00
N GLY A 10 -39.75 6.52 19.06
CA GLY A 10 -40.34 6.86 20.36
C GLY A 10 -40.14 5.82 21.46
N ASP A 11 -39.60 4.64 21.14
CA ASP A 11 -39.29 3.62 22.14
C ASP A 11 -38.20 4.10 23.11
N THR A 12 -38.35 3.74 24.39
CA THR A 12 -37.34 4.03 25.41
C THR A 12 -36.09 3.21 25.14
N PHE A 13 -34.94 3.87 24.95
CA PHE A 13 -33.68 3.19 24.74
C PHE A 13 -33.26 2.43 26.00
N ILE A 14 -33.19 1.10 25.91
CA ILE A 14 -32.68 0.23 26.98
C ILE A 14 -31.34 -0.36 26.51
N PRO A 15 -30.19 -0.02 27.15
CA PRO A 15 -28.89 -0.57 26.77
C PRO A 15 -28.90 -2.10 26.91
N ASN A 16 -28.62 -2.81 25.82
CA ASN A 16 -28.53 -4.26 25.82
C ASN A 16 -27.14 -4.68 25.32
N ALA A 17 -26.33 -5.25 26.22
CA ALA A 17 -24.96 -5.68 25.91
C ALA A 17 -24.91 -6.71 24.76
N LEU A 18 -25.93 -7.56 24.64
CA LEU A 18 -26.04 -8.55 23.55
C LEU A 18 -26.33 -7.86 22.20
N LEU A 19 -27.23 -6.88 22.18
CA LEU A 19 -27.50 -6.07 20.99
C LEU A 19 -26.26 -5.27 20.58
N SER A 20 -25.60 -4.62 21.55
CA SER A 20 -24.35 -3.88 21.32
C SER A 20 -23.25 -4.79 20.75
N ASN A 21 -23.08 -5.99 21.30
CA ASN A 21 -22.11 -6.98 20.80
C ASN A 21 -22.47 -7.48 19.39
N ASN A 22 -23.76 -7.65 19.08
CA ASN A 22 -24.20 -8.07 17.74
C ASN A 22 -24.06 -6.97 16.70
N VAL A 23 -24.37 -5.71 17.04
CA VAL A 23 -24.12 -4.55 16.17
C VAL A 23 -22.61 -4.36 15.99
N ARG A 24 -21.80 -4.48 17.04
CA ARG A 24 -20.34 -4.43 16.96
C ARG A 24 -19.80 -5.56 16.09
N ARG A 25 -20.33 -6.77 16.21
CA ARG A 25 -19.99 -7.90 15.35
C ARG A 25 -20.39 -7.63 13.90
N LEU A 26 -21.57 -7.09 13.64
CA LEU A 26 -22.05 -6.75 12.30
C LEU A 26 -21.18 -5.66 11.66
N VAL A 27 -20.90 -4.57 12.38
CA VAL A 27 -20.01 -3.49 11.94
C VAL A 27 -18.59 -4.01 11.71
N ASN A 28 -18.05 -4.85 12.60
CA ASN A 28 -16.75 -5.50 12.41
C ASN A 28 -16.74 -6.49 11.23
N THR A 29 -17.89 -7.09 10.91
CA THR A 29 -18.02 -8.03 9.77
C THR A 29 -18.21 -7.29 8.45
N LEU A 30 -18.89 -6.14 8.45
CA LEU A 30 -19.18 -5.34 7.25
C LEU A 30 -18.08 -4.33 6.91
N ASN A 31 -17.32 -3.82 7.89
CA ASN A 31 -16.21 -2.87 7.71
C ASN A 31 -14.85 -3.43 8.16
N GLY A 32 -14.38 -4.50 7.51
CA GLY A 32 -12.95 -4.65 7.21
C GLY A 32 -11.93 -4.89 8.34
N PHE A 33 -12.32 -5.17 9.59
CA PHE A 33 -11.38 -5.67 10.63
C PHE A 33 -11.44 -7.18 10.85
N ASN A 34 -12.10 -7.91 9.95
CA ASN A 34 -11.55 -9.20 9.59
C ASN A 34 -10.35 -8.93 8.70
N ALA A 35 -9.16 -8.94 9.29
CA ALA A 35 -8.18 -9.85 8.73
C ALA A 35 -8.91 -11.20 8.66
N LYS A 36 -9.60 -11.46 7.53
CA LYS A 36 -9.64 -12.84 7.06
C LYS A 36 -8.19 -13.24 7.22
N PRO A 37 -7.85 -14.35 7.91
CA PRO A 37 -6.56 -14.90 7.63
C PRO A 37 -6.54 -14.91 6.11
N MET A 38 -5.61 -14.17 5.50
CA MET A 38 -5.15 -14.59 4.21
C MET A 38 -4.73 -16.01 4.54
N LEU A 39 -5.64 -16.96 4.31
CA LEU A 39 -5.26 -18.25 3.83
C LEU A 39 -4.54 -17.82 2.57
N ALA A 40 -3.24 -17.57 2.73
CA ALA A 40 -2.30 -17.62 1.67
C ALA A 40 -2.46 -19.05 1.19
N THR A 41 -3.44 -19.26 0.31
CA THR A 41 -3.22 -20.06 -0.87
C THR A 41 -2.12 -19.32 -1.64
N GLY A 42 -0.91 -19.33 -1.07
CA GLY A 42 0.34 -18.97 -1.71
C GLY A 42 0.63 -20.05 -2.72
N GLY A 43 -0.20 -20.09 -3.75
CA GLY A 43 -0.03 -20.92 -4.93
C GLY A 43 0.61 -20.06 -6.01
N MET A 44 1.56 -20.65 -6.72
CA MET A 44 2.00 -20.07 -7.99
C MET A 44 0.80 -20.08 -8.94
N ILE A 45 0.34 -18.89 -9.38
CA ILE A 45 -0.66 -18.79 -10.45
C ILE A 45 0.11 -18.78 -11.75
N ARG A 46 0.06 -19.90 -12.45
CA ARG A 46 0.57 -20.08 -13.80
C ARG A 46 -0.59 -20.32 -14.75
N ILE A 47 -0.67 -19.55 -15.82
CA ILE A 47 -1.67 -19.69 -16.87
C ILE A 47 -1.03 -20.19 -18.15
N GLN A 48 -1.85 -20.81 -19.01
CA GLN A 48 -1.46 -21.07 -20.40
C GLN A 48 -1.59 -19.78 -21.19
N VAL A 49 -0.60 -19.52 -22.03
CA VAL A 49 -0.60 -18.39 -22.95
C VAL A 49 -0.20 -18.85 -24.33
N TYR A 50 -0.64 -18.16 -25.36
CA TYR A 50 -0.09 -18.32 -26.69
C TYR A 50 0.52 -17.00 -27.16
N ASN A 51 1.62 -17.07 -27.91
CA ASN A 51 2.27 -15.89 -28.44
C ASN A 51 1.44 -15.33 -29.60
N ASN A 52 0.73 -14.23 -29.37
CA ASN A 52 -0.07 -13.59 -30.41
C ASN A 52 0.76 -12.68 -31.35
N SER A 53 2.03 -12.41 -31.00
CA SER A 53 2.94 -11.58 -31.80
C SER A 53 3.64 -12.37 -32.91
N SER A 54 4.37 -11.68 -33.79
CA SER A 54 5.18 -12.28 -34.86
C SER A 54 6.62 -12.60 -34.44
N SER A 55 7.04 -12.18 -33.24
CA SER A 55 8.39 -12.34 -32.70
C SER A 55 8.42 -13.32 -31.54
N VAL A 56 9.58 -13.89 -31.22
CA VAL A 56 9.76 -14.75 -30.05
C VAL A 56 9.58 -13.95 -28.76
N LEU A 57 8.79 -14.47 -27.82
CA LEU A 57 8.73 -13.96 -26.45
C LEU A 57 9.74 -14.74 -25.60
N LYS A 58 10.80 -14.09 -25.14
CA LYS A 58 11.88 -14.77 -24.42
C LYS A 58 11.49 -15.13 -22.98
N SER A 59 12.07 -16.22 -22.49
CA SER A 59 12.01 -16.64 -21.10
C SER A 59 12.45 -15.53 -20.15
N GLY A 60 11.73 -15.37 -19.04
CA GLY A 60 12.01 -14.37 -18.01
C GLY A 60 11.66 -12.94 -18.39
N CYS A 61 11.00 -12.72 -19.54
CA CYS A 61 10.54 -11.40 -19.96
C CYS A 61 9.10 -11.16 -19.54
N ALA A 62 8.77 -9.88 -19.31
CA ALA A 62 7.39 -9.49 -19.08
C ALA A 62 6.58 -9.56 -20.38
N VAL A 63 5.30 -9.87 -20.26
CA VAL A 63 4.31 -9.84 -21.34
C VAL A 63 3.02 -9.17 -20.88
N ASN A 64 2.34 -8.48 -21.78
CA ASN A 64 0.95 -8.07 -21.58
C ASN A 64 0.01 -9.08 -22.27
N PHE A 65 -1.28 -9.01 -21.93
CA PHE A 65 -2.33 -9.84 -22.53
C PHE A 65 -3.12 -9.03 -23.56
N SER A 66 -3.22 -9.56 -24.78
CA SER A 66 -3.80 -8.83 -25.92
C SER A 66 -5.32 -8.80 -25.84
N GLU A 67 -5.93 -7.61 -25.96
CA GLU A 67 -7.39 -7.45 -26.07
C GLU A 67 -7.92 -7.81 -27.47
N ASN A 68 -7.04 -7.83 -28.46
CA ASN A 68 -7.37 -8.11 -29.86
C ASN A 68 -7.14 -9.57 -30.27
N GLY A 69 -6.72 -10.44 -29.33
CA GLY A 69 -6.51 -11.86 -29.55
C GLY A 69 -7.76 -12.69 -29.27
N GLN A 70 -7.86 -13.86 -29.89
CA GLN A 70 -8.84 -14.89 -29.52
C GLN A 70 -8.14 -15.91 -28.62
N LEU A 71 -8.85 -16.49 -27.66
CA LEU A 71 -8.29 -17.63 -26.92
C LEU A 71 -7.92 -18.75 -27.90
N CYS A 72 -6.74 -19.33 -27.71
CA CYS A 72 -6.34 -20.57 -28.38
C CYS A 72 -6.64 -21.71 -27.40
N ASP A 73 -7.83 -22.30 -27.55
CA ASP A 73 -8.46 -23.15 -26.51
C ASP A 73 -8.57 -22.39 -25.17
N ASP A 74 -7.79 -22.79 -24.16
CA ASP A 74 -7.72 -22.13 -22.85
C ASP A 74 -6.53 -21.16 -22.73
N ALA A 75 -5.70 -21.04 -23.78
CA ALA A 75 -4.49 -20.22 -23.75
C ALA A 75 -4.81 -18.74 -24.04
N VAL A 76 -4.37 -17.87 -23.13
CA VAL A 76 -4.57 -16.42 -23.22
C VAL A 76 -3.60 -15.80 -24.24
N PRO A 77 -4.04 -14.90 -25.14
CA PRO A 77 -3.15 -14.19 -26.05
C PRO A 77 -2.14 -13.32 -25.30
N ALA A 78 -0.85 -13.62 -25.45
CA ALA A 78 0.23 -12.82 -24.89
C ALA A 78 0.99 -12.09 -25.99
N GLU A 79 1.45 -10.88 -25.67
CA GLU A 79 2.27 -10.02 -26.52
C GLU A 79 3.42 -9.41 -25.71
N ALA A 80 4.42 -8.88 -26.42
CA ALA A 80 5.55 -8.23 -25.77
C ALA A 80 5.07 -7.11 -24.83
N PHE A 81 5.65 -7.03 -23.64
CA PHE A 81 5.28 -6.01 -22.67
C PHE A 81 5.47 -4.61 -23.26
N SER A 82 4.39 -3.83 -23.19
CA SER A 82 4.29 -2.51 -23.82
C SER A 82 3.63 -1.47 -22.91
N ASP A 83 2.87 -1.92 -21.90
CA ASP A 83 2.14 -1.05 -20.98
C ASP A 83 2.24 -1.55 -19.52
N PRO A 84 2.92 -0.80 -18.63
CA PRO A 84 3.03 -1.14 -17.21
C PRO A 84 1.72 -1.02 -16.43
N LEU A 85 0.72 -0.31 -16.96
CA LEU A 85 -0.58 -0.12 -16.30
C LEU A 85 -1.57 -1.25 -16.62
N LYS A 86 -1.30 -2.05 -17.65
CA LYS A 86 -2.09 -3.24 -17.97
C LYS A 86 -1.61 -4.46 -17.19
N PRO A 87 -2.48 -5.47 -16.96
CA PRO A 87 -2.04 -6.73 -16.40
C PRO A 87 -0.87 -7.32 -17.21
N TRP A 88 0.10 -7.85 -16.50
CA TRP A 88 1.28 -8.47 -17.08
C TRP A 88 1.70 -9.70 -16.28
N GLY A 89 2.51 -10.55 -16.90
CA GLY A 89 3.13 -11.70 -16.26
C GLY A 89 4.50 -11.99 -16.85
N VAL A 90 5.14 -13.08 -16.41
CA VAL A 90 6.48 -13.47 -16.86
C VAL A 90 6.45 -14.80 -17.59
N ILE A 91 7.03 -14.84 -18.79
CA ILE A 91 7.14 -16.04 -19.63
C ILE A 91 8.17 -17.01 -19.05
N VAL A 92 7.81 -18.30 -19.02
CA VAL A 92 8.64 -19.34 -18.40
C VAL A 92 9.72 -19.85 -19.35
N ASN A 93 9.36 -20.11 -20.60
CA ASN A 93 10.23 -20.65 -21.64
C ASN A 93 10.10 -19.78 -22.90
N ASP A 94 11.14 -19.71 -23.73
CA ASP A 94 11.06 -19.03 -25.02
C ASP A 94 9.84 -19.53 -25.80
N LEU A 95 9.03 -18.59 -26.27
CA LEU A 95 7.76 -18.87 -26.93
C LEU A 95 7.80 -18.32 -28.35
N GLU A 96 7.93 -19.24 -29.30
CA GLU A 96 7.88 -18.94 -30.73
C GLU A 96 6.55 -18.28 -31.13
N SER A 97 6.55 -17.61 -32.28
CA SER A 97 5.33 -17.02 -32.85
C SER A 97 4.22 -18.06 -32.95
N LYS A 98 3.03 -17.73 -32.45
CA LYS A 98 1.83 -18.60 -32.42
C LYS A 98 1.98 -19.91 -31.64
N ALA A 99 3.06 -20.10 -30.88
CA ALA A 99 3.21 -21.24 -29.99
C ALA A 99 2.47 -21.04 -28.66
N VAL A 100 2.09 -22.17 -28.04
CA VAL A 100 1.48 -22.21 -26.69
C VAL A 100 2.55 -22.51 -25.65
N GLY A 101 2.47 -21.83 -24.51
CA GLY A 101 3.41 -21.93 -23.41
C GLY A 101 2.77 -21.55 -22.09
N SER A 102 3.61 -21.12 -21.15
CA SER A 102 3.16 -20.77 -19.80
C SER A 102 3.69 -19.41 -19.34
N CYS A 103 2.83 -18.71 -18.61
CA CYS A 103 3.10 -17.42 -18.00
C CYS A 103 2.80 -17.46 -16.51
N ILE A 104 3.68 -16.88 -15.69
CA ILE A 104 3.47 -16.73 -14.24
C ILE A 104 2.82 -15.37 -13.99
N LEU A 105 1.65 -15.37 -13.35
CA LEU A 105 0.94 -14.15 -12.90
C LEU A 105 1.21 -13.84 -11.43
N CYS A 106 1.36 -14.88 -10.61
CA CYS A 106 1.62 -14.77 -9.18
C CYS A 106 2.57 -15.89 -8.75
N GLY A 107 3.50 -15.59 -7.85
CA GLY A 107 4.55 -16.49 -7.39
C GLY A 107 5.95 -16.15 -7.92
N PRO A 108 6.95 -16.98 -7.59
CA PRO A 108 8.34 -16.71 -7.94
C PRO A 108 8.56 -16.86 -9.44
N ALA A 109 9.12 -15.82 -10.06
CA ALA A 109 9.50 -15.78 -11.47
C ALA A 109 10.98 -15.46 -11.63
N ARG A 110 11.66 -16.21 -12.49
CA ARG A 110 13.06 -15.94 -12.85
C ARG A 110 13.09 -14.83 -13.90
N VAL A 111 13.87 -13.80 -13.67
CA VAL A 111 14.01 -12.64 -14.56
C VAL A 111 15.48 -12.22 -14.71
N SER A 112 15.76 -11.45 -15.75
CA SER A 112 17.00 -10.66 -15.84
C SER A 112 16.83 -9.36 -15.05
N LEU A 113 17.86 -8.94 -14.34
CA LEU A 113 17.84 -7.78 -13.45
C LEU A 113 18.95 -6.78 -13.80
N SER A 114 18.65 -5.50 -13.66
CA SER A 114 19.62 -4.41 -13.67
C SER A 114 19.42 -3.49 -12.45
N GLY A 115 20.41 -2.66 -12.14
CA GLY A 115 20.33 -1.71 -11.01
C GLY A 115 20.38 -2.35 -9.62
N SER A 116 19.87 -1.62 -8.63
CA SER A 116 19.85 -1.99 -7.21
C SER A 116 18.50 -1.65 -6.56
N GLY A 117 18.14 -2.31 -5.46
CA GLY A 117 16.86 -2.10 -4.77
C GLY A 117 16.18 -3.40 -4.33
N ALA A 118 15.23 -3.31 -3.41
CA ALA A 118 14.50 -4.48 -2.89
C ALA A 118 13.39 -4.97 -3.83
N TYR A 119 13.01 -4.16 -4.82
CA TYR A 119 11.95 -4.45 -5.77
C TYR A 119 12.47 -4.36 -7.20
N ALA A 120 11.74 -4.92 -8.16
CA ALA A 120 12.03 -4.77 -9.57
C ALA A 120 10.76 -4.70 -10.42
N SER A 121 10.79 -3.86 -11.45
CA SER A 121 9.68 -3.67 -12.38
C SER A 121 10.16 -3.80 -13.83
N PRO A 122 9.34 -4.36 -14.73
CA PRO A 122 9.62 -4.29 -16.16
C PRO A 122 9.43 -2.85 -16.65
N SER A 123 10.04 -2.51 -17.77
CA SER A 123 9.89 -1.19 -18.40
C SER A 123 9.54 -1.34 -19.87
N LYS A 124 8.80 -0.38 -20.42
CA LYS A 124 8.46 -0.37 -21.85
C LYS A 124 9.71 -0.28 -22.74
N SER A 125 10.74 0.43 -22.28
CA SER A 125 11.99 0.61 -23.00
C SER A 125 12.87 -0.65 -22.99
N ASN A 126 12.70 -1.53 -21.99
CA ASN A 126 13.44 -2.79 -21.90
C ASN A 126 12.58 -3.86 -21.21
N PRO A 127 11.68 -4.54 -21.95
CA PRO A 127 10.79 -5.56 -21.38
C PRO A 127 11.51 -6.86 -21.00
N GLU A 128 12.75 -7.06 -21.49
CA GLU A 128 13.56 -8.25 -21.22
C GLU A 128 14.33 -8.17 -19.89
N VAL A 129 14.48 -6.96 -19.33
CA VAL A 129 15.25 -6.72 -18.12
C VAL A 129 14.42 -5.92 -17.13
N PHE A 130 14.26 -6.46 -15.94
CA PHE A 130 13.58 -5.78 -14.85
C PHE A 130 14.56 -4.83 -14.15
N THR A 131 14.19 -3.57 -14.04
CA THR A 131 14.99 -2.55 -13.35
C THR A 131 14.69 -2.60 -11.87
N ARG A 132 15.72 -2.75 -11.04
CA ARG A 132 15.58 -2.73 -9.59
C ARG A 132 15.39 -1.32 -9.07
N GLY A 133 14.58 -1.19 -8.01
CA GLY A 133 14.25 0.08 -7.36
C GLY A 133 13.44 -0.10 -6.08
N THR A 134 12.63 0.91 -5.75
CA THR A 134 11.77 0.96 -4.56
C THR A 134 10.36 0.43 -4.79
N THR A 135 9.96 0.21 -6.05
CA THR A 135 8.61 -0.23 -6.44
C THR A 135 8.65 -1.44 -7.37
N GLY A 136 7.58 -2.22 -7.39
CA GLY A 136 7.44 -3.41 -8.25
C GLY A 136 7.31 -4.72 -7.47
N ALA A 137 7.74 -5.80 -8.12
CA ALA A 137 7.75 -7.12 -7.51
C ALA A 137 8.96 -7.27 -6.57
N PRO A 138 8.79 -7.77 -5.33
CA PRO A 138 9.90 -8.03 -4.42
C PRO A 138 10.96 -8.94 -5.05
N VAL A 139 12.23 -8.59 -4.89
CA VAL A 139 13.37 -9.40 -5.33
C VAL A 139 13.79 -10.32 -4.18
N ILE A 140 13.63 -11.63 -4.35
CA ILE A 140 14.01 -12.61 -3.32
C ILE A 140 15.45 -13.12 -3.50
N PHE A 141 16.00 -13.01 -4.71
CA PHE A 141 17.38 -13.37 -5.02
C PHE A 141 17.88 -12.56 -6.21
N ALA A 142 19.13 -12.09 -6.17
CA ALA A 142 19.78 -11.45 -7.31
C ALA A 142 21.28 -11.79 -7.33
N SER A 143 21.78 -12.26 -8.47
CA SER A 143 23.19 -12.52 -8.72
C SER A 143 23.49 -12.40 -10.22
N SER A 144 24.60 -11.74 -10.56
CA SER A 144 25.13 -11.69 -11.93
C SER A 144 24.11 -11.27 -12.99
N GLY A 145 23.30 -10.24 -12.70
CA GLY A 145 22.27 -9.74 -13.63
C GLY A 145 21.05 -10.64 -13.81
N LYS A 146 20.90 -11.69 -12.98
CA LYS A 146 19.72 -12.56 -12.94
C LYS A 146 19.14 -12.57 -11.53
N GLY A 147 17.86 -12.89 -11.40
CA GLY A 147 17.25 -13.06 -10.10
C GLY A 147 15.89 -13.72 -10.12
N ILE A 148 15.31 -13.79 -8.93
CA ILE A 148 13.94 -14.23 -8.72
C ILE A 148 13.15 -13.09 -8.12
N VAL A 149 12.04 -12.74 -8.78
CA VAL A 149 11.04 -11.79 -8.28
C VAL A 149 9.79 -12.53 -7.84
N LEU A 150 9.07 -12.00 -6.85
CA LEU A 150 7.82 -12.57 -6.37
C LEU A 150 6.64 -11.80 -6.95
N LEU A 151 6.08 -12.28 -8.06
CA LEU A 151 4.92 -11.66 -8.70
C LEU A 151 3.67 -11.83 -7.84
N GLY A 152 2.77 -10.84 -7.85
CA GLY A 152 1.51 -10.91 -7.10
C GLY A 152 1.65 -10.93 -5.56
N ALA A 153 2.87 -11.03 -5.02
CA ALA A 153 3.13 -10.53 -3.68
C ALA A 153 3.02 -9.02 -3.77
N SER A 154 1.85 -8.52 -3.35
CA SER A 154 1.48 -7.11 -3.44
C SER A 154 2.69 -6.24 -3.16
N SER A 155 3.08 -5.44 -4.15
CA SER A 155 3.66 -4.13 -3.89
C SER A 155 2.88 -3.55 -2.73
N GLN A 156 3.57 -3.11 -1.67
CA GLN A 156 2.98 -2.43 -0.53
C GLN A 156 1.81 -1.58 -1.04
N ASP A 157 0.62 -1.72 -0.44
CA ASP A 157 -0.46 -0.75 -0.65
C ASP A 157 0.18 0.63 -0.56
N ASN A 158 0.40 1.26 -1.72
CA ASN A 158 1.03 2.56 -1.81
C ASN A 158 -0.03 3.54 -1.35
N TYR A 159 -0.10 3.72 -0.03
CA TYR A 159 -1.01 4.66 0.57
C TYR A 159 -0.68 6.05 0.04
N ASP A 160 -1.61 6.62 -0.71
CA ASP A 160 -1.53 7.95 -1.32
C ASP A 160 -2.49 8.96 -0.66
N GLY A 161 -3.17 8.54 0.41
CA GLY A 161 -4.11 9.34 1.17
C GLY A 161 -3.46 10.42 2.05
N PRO A 162 -4.26 11.05 2.94
CA PRO A 162 -3.79 12.09 3.85
C PRO A 162 -2.54 11.65 4.62
N PHE A 163 -1.55 12.54 4.70
CA PHE A 163 -0.29 12.27 5.40
C PHE A 163 0.52 11.08 4.86
N ALA A 164 0.31 10.63 3.63
CA ALA A 164 1.21 9.67 3.00
C ALA A 164 2.65 10.20 2.97
N LEU A 165 3.60 9.37 3.40
CA LEU A 165 5.03 9.64 3.34
C LEU A 165 5.60 9.16 2.01
N SER A 166 6.46 9.98 1.41
CA SER A 166 7.31 9.60 0.27
C SER A 166 8.71 10.15 0.47
N TYR A 167 9.73 9.49 -0.08
CA TYR A 167 11.11 9.92 0.04
C TYR A 167 11.71 10.20 -1.34
N ASP A 168 12.18 11.43 -1.52
CA ASP A 168 12.94 11.87 -2.69
C ASP A 168 14.42 11.55 -2.48
N THR A 169 14.91 10.56 -3.22
CA THR A 169 16.32 10.11 -3.12
C THR A 169 17.31 11.10 -3.72
N GLU A 170 16.89 11.94 -4.68
CA GLU A 170 17.76 12.92 -5.33
C GLU A 170 18.01 14.11 -4.40
N ASN A 171 16.93 14.62 -3.81
CA ASN A 171 16.97 15.78 -2.91
C ASN A 171 17.16 15.39 -1.44
N ARG A 172 17.17 14.08 -1.13
CA ARG A 172 17.27 13.51 0.22
C ARG A 172 16.23 14.09 1.19
N GLN A 173 14.99 14.21 0.72
CA GLN A 173 13.89 14.83 1.46
C GLN A 173 12.73 13.87 1.66
N LEU A 174 12.19 13.85 2.88
CA LEU A 174 10.93 13.22 3.22
C LEU A 174 9.79 14.20 2.92
N THR A 175 8.87 13.82 2.05
CA THR A 175 7.64 14.57 1.79
C THR A 175 6.48 13.89 2.49
N VAL A 176 5.68 14.68 3.19
CA VAL A 176 4.45 14.24 3.87
C VAL A 176 3.29 14.99 3.25
N ASN A 177 2.38 14.26 2.62
CA ASN A 177 1.20 14.84 1.97
C ASN A 177 0.36 15.67 2.96
N ALA A 178 -0.37 16.64 2.41
CA ALA A 178 -1.39 17.36 3.15
C ALA A 178 -2.44 16.40 3.75
N GLY A 179 -3.15 16.85 4.78
CA GLY A 179 -4.19 16.07 5.42
C GLY A 179 -5.07 16.91 6.34
N TYR A 180 -5.71 16.26 7.31
CA TYR A 180 -6.70 16.90 8.17
C TYR A 180 -6.41 16.66 9.64
N LEU A 181 -6.79 17.64 10.47
CA LEU A 181 -6.70 17.59 11.93
C LEU A 181 -8.08 17.90 12.52
N LEU A 182 -8.55 17.05 13.44
CA LEU A 182 -9.64 17.34 14.34
C LEU A 182 -9.06 17.59 15.75
N ARG A 183 -9.25 18.79 16.29
CA ARG A 183 -8.81 19.13 17.66
C ARG A 183 -9.93 19.76 18.47
N ASN A 184 -10.31 19.16 19.60
CA ASN A 184 -11.40 19.64 20.47
C ASN A 184 -12.67 20.15 19.73
N GLY A 185 -13.06 19.49 18.63
CA GLY A 185 -14.23 19.87 17.82
C GLY A 185 -13.96 20.81 16.64
N GLU A 186 -12.75 21.36 16.50
CA GLU A 186 -12.31 22.16 15.35
C GLU A 186 -11.67 21.26 14.28
N PHE A 187 -12.17 21.33 13.04
CA PHE A 187 -11.63 20.59 11.89
C PHE A 187 -10.79 21.52 11.01
N LEU A 188 -9.55 21.15 10.75
CA LEU A 188 -8.55 21.97 10.06
C LEU A 188 -7.83 21.18 8.98
N GLU A 189 -7.41 21.89 7.94
CA GLU A 189 -6.43 21.39 6.98
C GLU A 189 -5.01 21.53 7.53
N VAL A 190 -4.18 20.54 7.22
CA VAL A 190 -2.75 20.53 7.52
C VAL A 190 -2.01 20.48 6.20
N ALA A 191 -1.19 21.49 5.93
CA ALA A 191 -0.45 21.59 4.69
C ALA A 191 0.62 20.50 4.56
N GLU A 192 0.95 20.16 3.31
CA GLU A 192 2.10 19.32 2.97
C GLU A 192 3.37 19.85 3.63
N LYS A 193 4.26 18.94 4.03
CA LYS A 193 5.54 19.30 4.62
C LYS A 193 6.67 18.49 4.03
N LYS A 194 7.78 19.18 3.74
CA LYS A 194 9.07 18.57 3.45
C LYS A 194 9.95 18.61 4.70
N LEU A 195 10.55 17.47 5.02
CA LEU A 195 11.39 17.26 6.19
C LEU A 195 12.73 16.65 5.78
N SER A 196 13.79 16.95 6.52
CA SER A 196 15.01 16.16 6.46
C SER A 196 14.76 14.78 7.07
N ALA A 197 15.21 13.72 6.39
CA ALA A 197 15.08 12.37 6.91
C ALA A 197 15.93 12.19 8.19
N GLN A 198 15.31 11.64 9.23
CA GLN A 198 15.96 11.28 10.49
C GLN A 198 15.18 10.17 11.19
N ASN A 199 15.82 9.50 12.13
CA ASN A 199 15.18 8.47 12.95
C ASN A 199 14.07 9.07 13.82
N GLY A 200 12.86 8.53 13.72
CA GLY A 200 11.76 8.86 14.64
C GLY A 200 10.36 8.74 14.05
N ILE A 201 9.39 9.22 14.83
CA ILE A 201 7.97 9.27 14.45
C ILE A 201 7.64 10.66 13.92
N VAL A 202 6.99 10.69 12.77
CA VAL A 202 6.41 11.91 12.18
C VAL A 202 5.02 12.11 12.78
N CYS A 203 4.77 13.29 13.31
CA CYS A 203 3.51 13.64 13.96
C CYS A 203 2.91 14.92 13.37
N VAL A 204 1.57 15.00 13.40
CA VAL A 204 0.85 16.28 13.37
C VAL A 204 0.85 16.84 14.78
N CYS A 205 1.41 18.03 14.93
CA CYS A 205 1.61 18.68 16.22
C CYS A 205 0.80 19.97 16.32
N SER A 206 0.10 20.14 17.42
CA SER A 206 -0.56 21.41 17.78
C SER A 206 -0.65 21.49 19.30
N THR A 207 -0.24 22.60 19.88
CA THR A 207 -0.18 22.80 21.34
C THR A 207 -1.14 23.91 21.77
N ILE A 208 -1.54 23.89 23.02
CA ILE A 208 -2.30 24.97 23.65
C ILE A 208 -1.33 25.88 24.41
N ASP A 209 -1.41 27.19 24.19
CA ASP A 209 -0.64 28.16 24.97
C ASP A 209 -1.30 28.47 26.33
N SER A 210 -0.64 29.28 27.15
CA SER A 210 -1.15 29.66 28.48
C SER A 210 -2.47 30.44 28.44
N SER A 211 -2.92 30.91 27.27
CA SER A 211 -4.20 31.58 27.08
C SER A 211 -5.33 30.63 26.62
N GLY A 212 -5.04 29.33 26.53
CA GLY A 212 -6.00 28.34 26.03
C GLY A 212 -6.11 28.30 24.50
N LYS A 213 -5.22 29.00 23.77
CA LYS A 213 -5.28 29.08 22.32
C LYS A 213 -4.39 28.02 21.67
N TRP A 214 -4.95 27.33 20.67
CA TRP A 214 -4.20 26.37 19.88
C TRP A 214 -3.22 27.04 18.91
N SER A 215 -2.01 26.47 18.79
CA SER A 215 -1.03 26.82 17.77
C SER A 215 -1.51 26.38 16.39
N THR A 216 -0.99 26.98 15.32
CA THR A 216 -1.17 26.44 13.96
C THR A 216 -0.62 25.00 13.91
N PRO A 217 -1.32 24.05 13.27
CA PRO A 217 -0.83 22.68 13.16
C PRO A 217 0.42 22.60 12.28
N GLU A 218 1.37 21.76 12.68
CA GLU A 218 2.61 21.52 11.96
C GLU A 218 2.94 20.03 11.90
N ILE A 219 3.46 19.58 10.76
CA ILE A 219 4.06 18.25 10.61
C ILE A 219 5.54 18.31 10.98
N LYS A 220 5.98 17.48 11.94
CA LYS A 220 7.39 17.36 12.33
C LYS A 220 7.67 16.03 13.02
N PHE A 221 8.95 15.72 13.21
CA PHE A 221 9.36 14.62 14.09
C PHE A 221 9.09 14.99 15.55
N ALA A 222 8.39 14.12 16.27
CA ALA A 222 8.06 14.32 17.68
C ALA A 222 7.82 12.97 18.36
N THR A 223 7.82 12.98 19.69
CA THR A 223 7.34 11.83 20.47
C THR A 223 5.81 11.86 20.51
N PRO A 224 5.11 10.78 20.14
CA PRO A 224 3.66 10.71 20.21
C PRO A 224 3.13 11.07 21.59
N GLY A 225 2.03 11.81 21.63
CA GLY A 225 1.43 12.26 22.89
C GLY A 225 0.19 13.10 22.66
N GLN A 226 -0.32 13.72 23.73
CA GLN A 226 -1.56 14.49 23.72
C GLN A 226 -1.63 15.58 22.64
N TYR A 227 -0.48 16.18 22.33
CA TYR A 227 -0.32 17.27 21.36
C TYR A 227 0.40 16.87 20.08
N ASN A 228 0.78 15.58 19.95
CA ASN A 228 1.57 15.05 18.84
C ASN A 228 0.92 13.74 18.36
N TYR A 229 0.11 13.82 17.32
CA TYR A 229 -0.57 12.64 16.77
C TYR A 229 0.32 11.94 15.74
N PRO A 230 0.64 10.65 15.90
CA PRO A 230 1.53 9.93 14.99
C PRO A 230 0.88 9.70 13.62
N ILE A 231 1.60 10.02 12.55
CA ILE A 231 1.14 9.86 11.15
C ILE A 231 2.11 9.03 10.29
N GLY A 232 3.31 8.77 10.77
CA GLY A 232 4.25 7.87 10.10
C GLY A 232 5.55 7.73 10.86
N SER A 233 6.48 6.97 10.31
CA SER A 233 7.83 6.81 10.86
C SER A 233 8.88 6.83 9.76
N CYS A 234 10.09 7.22 10.16
CA CYS A 234 11.27 7.24 9.31
C CYS A 234 12.43 6.62 10.08
N GLU A 235 13.17 5.74 9.41
CA GLU A 235 14.40 5.13 9.88
C GLU A 235 15.50 5.38 8.86
N VAL A 236 16.65 5.84 9.34
CA VAL A 236 17.85 6.17 8.58
C VAL A 236 18.98 5.29 9.10
N SER A 237 19.52 4.46 8.20
CA SER A 237 20.65 3.57 8.46
C SER A 237 21.69 3.73 7.34
N GLY A 238 22.74 4.51 7.61
CA GLY A 238 23.71 4.90 6.58
C GLY A 238 23.04 5.74 5.49
N ASP A 239 23.17 5.31 4.23
CA ASP A 239 22.49 5.94 3.09
C ASP A 239 21.06 5.39 2.84
N SER A 240 20.63 4.37 3.61
CA SER A 240 19.31 3.77 3.47
C SER A 240 18.28 4.52 4.30
N VAL A 241 17.18 4.91 3.68
CA VAL A 241 16.01 5.52 4.34
C VAL A 241 14.81 4.60 4.15
N THR A 242 14.18 4.21 5.26
CA THR A 242 12.95 3.43 5.29
C THR A 242 11.85 4.26 5.92
N ILE A 243 10.71 4.35 5.24
CA ILE A 243 9.56 5.13 5.69
C ILE A 243 8.33 4.23 5.80
N CYS A 244 7.46 4.55 6.74
CA CYS A 244 6.18 3.89 6.90
C CYS A 244 5.09 4.91 7.18
N SER A 245 4.12 5.00 6.27
CA SER A 245 2.92 5.81 6.44
C SER A 245 1.93 5.10 7.35
N PHE A 246 1.37 5.80 8.33
CA PHE A 246 0.20 5.32 9.06
C PHE A 246 -1.04 5.78 8.31
N ARG A 247 -2.03 4.90 8.11
CA ARG A 247 -3.25 5.23 7.36
C ARG A 247 -4.17 6.09 8.22
N VAL A 248 -3.85 7.38 8.29
CA VAL A 248 -4.52 8.36 9.13
C VAL A 248 -5.32 9.31 8.25
N PRO A 249 -6.63 9.07 8.04
CA PRO A 249 -7.46 9.99 7.26
C PRO A 249 -7.60 11.36 7.94
N VAL A 250 -7.63 11.38 9.28
CA VAL A 250 -7.73 12.60 10.10
C VAL A 250 -6.89 12.38 11.38
N ALA A 251 -5.95 13.28 11.66
CA ALA A 251 -5.23 13.31 12.93
C ALA A 251 -6.14 13.86 14.03
N ILE A 252 -6.05 13.35 15.26
CA ILE A 252 -6.95 13.75 16.36
C ILE A 252 -6.16 14.22 17.57
N LEU A 253 -6.40 15.44 18.04
CA LEU A 253 -5.81 15.96 19.27
C LEU A 253 -6.92 16.29 20.27
N LEU A 254 -6.85 15.71 21.46
CA LEU A 254 -7.83 15.93 22.51
C LEU A 254 -7.12 16.50 23.74
N SER A 255 -7.46 17.74 24.08
CA SER A 255 -7.10 18.33 25.37
C SER A 255 -8.29 18.28 26.29
N VAL A 256 -8.18 17.45 27.32
CA VAL A 256 -9.12 17.42 28.45
C VAL A 256 -8.41 18.01 29.65
N GLU A 257 -8.98 19.05 30.25
CA GLU A 257 -8.59 19.43 31.60
C GLU A 257 -9.18 18.43 32.59
N VAL A 258 -8.41 18.09 33.63
CA VAL A 258 -8.99 17.46 34.81
C VAL A 258 -9.80 18.56 35.50
N CYS A 259 -11.12 18.42 35.58
CA CYS A 259 -11.90 19.25 36.48
C CYS A 259 -11.42 18.96 37.91
N ASP A 260 -10.66 19.89 38.51
CA ASP A 260 -10.38 19.84 39.94
C ASP A 260 -11.72 19.94 40.67
N THR A 261 -12.15 18.81 41.23
CA THR A 261 -13.36 18.69 42.06
C THR A 261 -13.04 19.02 43.52
N THR A 262 -12.27 20.08 43.74
CA THR A 262 -12.09 20.67 45.06
C THR A 262 -12.93 21.93 45.16
N GLU A 263 -14.18 21.75 45.59
CA GLU A 263 -14.93 22.75 46.35
C GLU A 263 -14.33 22.92 47.76
#